data_AF-A0A935XSC3-F1
#
_entry.id   AF-A0A935XSC3-F1
#
_cell.length_a   1.000
_cell.length_b   1.000
_cell.length_c   1.000
_cell.angle_alpha   90.00
_cell.angle_beta   90.00
_cell.angle_gamma   90.00
#
_symmetry.space_group_name_H-M   'P 1'
#
loop_
_entity.id
_entity.type
_entity.pdbx_description
1 polymer ?
#
loop_
_entity_poly.entity_id
_entity_poly.type
_entity_poly.pdbx_seq_one_letter_code
_entity_poly.pdbx_strand_id
1 'polypeptide(L)'
;MSLCFGLHHVHQQHSSSPPKPTPMPSVRALTDLLKQGFVWRAGELAHGGLPAVSTGFAALDEELPGGGWPAGVLTELLPEHEGIGELRALGPALARLSAQGRWIAWIAPPHLPYAPALQAAGLDLERVMIVRTRNATDALWAIEQALQSNACGAVLGWPGGASRTAAPGFAQLRRLQIAAEGSPALAFLFRPPQAAHTASPAALRLHLQSVQGELAVRIVKRRGGPLARPLLLRPAPVVPVARSIPQFLAPAAPAGRLGARPAPLPLAANHAVDRPALSDAAARFLPSRLAHG
;
A
#
# COMPACT_ATOMS: atom_id res chain seq x y z
N MET A 1 -12.42 98.26 1.99
CA MET A 1 -11.48 97.89 3.07
C MET A 1 -11.99 96.62 3.73
N SER A 2 -11.13 95.59 3.73
CA SER A 2 -11.20 94.29 4.41
C SER A 2 -12.47 93.42 4.32
N LEU A 3 -12.39 92.47 3.38
CA LEU A 3 -13.01 91.14 3.47
C LEU A 3 -12.27 90.29 4.53
N CYS A 4 -12.99 89.61 5.41
CA CYS A 4 -12.46 88.51 6.23
C CYS A 4 -13.41 87.31 6.20
N PHE A 5 -12.80 86.14 6.04
CA PHE A 5 -13.33 84.80 5.83
C PHE A 5 -14.17 84.24 6.99
N GLY A 6 -15.13 83.38 6.67
CA GLY A 6 -15.81 82.48 7.62
C GLY A 6 -16.30 81.21 6.92
N LEU A 7 -15.41 80.23 6.77
CA LEU A 7 -15.71 78.88 6.27
C LEU A 7 -16.53 78.12 7.35
N HIS A 8 -17.77 77.75 7.05
CA HIS A 8 -18.51 76.79 7.88
C HIS A 8 -17.99 75.37 7.64
N HIS A 9 -17.12 74.90 8.52
CA HIS A 9 -16.71 73.50 8.58
C HIS A 9 -17.83 72.67 9.21
N VAL A 10 -18.56 71.90 8.39
CA VAL A 10 -19.47 70.85 8.86
C VAL A 10 -18.62 69.67 9.36
N HIS A 11 -18.61 69.44 10.66
CA HIS A 11 -17.98 68.28 11.27
C HIS A 11 -18.96 67.10 11.21
N GLN A 12 -18.92 66.31 10.12
CA GLN A 12 -19.59 65.01 10.06
C GLN A 12 -18.84 64.02 10.94
N GLN A 13 -19.43 63.66 12.08
CA GLN A 13 -18.99 62.53 12.90
C GLN A 13 -19.34 61.23 12.17
N HIS A 14 -18.37 60.64 11.47
CA HIS A 14 -18.43 59.24 11.06
C HIS A 14 -18.12 58.36 12.28
N SER A 15 -19.15 57.91 12.96
CA SER A 15 -19.07 56.85 13.97
C SER A 15 -18.77 55.51 13.28
N SER A 16 -17.48 55.18 13.18
CA SER A 16 -17.03 53.86 12.74
C SER A 16 -17.25 52.86 13.88
N SER A 17 -18.21 51.95 13.68
CA SER A 17 -18.43 50.81 14.57
C SER A 17 -17.25 49.85 14.47
N PRO A 18 -16.70 49.33 15.59
CA PRO A 18 -15.59 48.40 15.54
C PRO A 18 -16.00 47.09 14.84
N PRO A 19 -15.09 46.43 14.11
CA PRO A 19 -15.39 45.12 13.51
C PRO A 19 -15.79 44.14 14.62
N LYS A 20 -16.96 43.51 14.47
CA LYS A 20 -17.42 42.46 15.38
C LYS A 20 -16.31 41.40 15.50
N PRO A 21 -15.90 41.00 16.70
CA PRO A 21 -14.94 39.92 16.86
C PRO A 21 -15.54 38.65 16.25
N THR A 22 -14.79 38.00 15.37
CA THR A 22 -15.10 36.65 14.90
C THR A 22 -15.29 35.77 16.15
N PRO A 23 -16.47 35.15 16.35
CA PRO A 23 -16.69 34.33 17.52
C PRO A 23 -15.68 33.19 17.50
N MET A 24 -14.86 33.07 18.55
CA MET A 24 -14.05 31.88 18.76
C MET A 24 -15.00 30.67 18.82
N PRO A 25 -14.66 29.54 18.20
CA PRO A 25 -15.50 28.35 18.24
C PRO A 25 -15.78 28.01 19.71
N SER A 26 -17.07 28.01 20.07
CA SER A 26 -17.48 27.70 21.43
C SER A 26 -16.98 26.31 21.85
N VAL A 27 -16.77 26.07 23.15
CA VAL A 27 -16.36 24.77 23.68
C VAL A 27 -17.28 23.64 23.21
N ARG A 28 -18.57 23.93 22.95
CA ARG A 28 -19.52 22.98 22.32
C ARG A 28 -19.12 22.62 20.89
N ALA A 29 -18.83 23.60 20.03
CA ALA A 29 -18.37 23.36 18.66
C ALA A 29 -17.06 22.55 18.60
N LEU A 30 -16.14 22.79 19.53
CA LEU A 30 -14.91 22.00 19.66
C LEU A 30 -15.21 20.56 20.11
N THR A 31 -16.11 20.38 21.07
CA THR A 31 -16.50 19.05 21.58
C THR A 31 -17.20 18.24 20.49
N ASP A 32 -18.00 18.89 19.65
CA ASP A 32 -18.68 18.25 18.52
C ASP A 32 -17.69 17.88 17.41
N LEU A 33 -16.70 18.74 17.09
CA LEU A 33 -15.59 18.42 16.19
C LEU A 33 -14.72 17.25 16.68
N LEU A 34 -14.49 17.16 17.99
CA LEU A 34 -13.79 16.05 18.64
C LEU A 34 -14.59 14.75 18.56
N LYS A 35 -15.91 14.80 18.80
CA LYS A 35 -16.81 13.63 18.69
C LYS A 35 -16.98 13.15 17.25
N GLN A 36 -16.93 14.07 16.28
CA GLN A 36 -17.00 13.77 14.86
C GLN A 36 -15.67 13.21 14.29
N GLY A 37 -14.61 13.11 15.10
CA GLY A 37 -13.33 12.51 14.70
C GLY A 37 -12.45 13.41 13.83
N PHE A 38 -12.80 14.68 13.64
CA PHE A 38 -12.03 15.63 12.83
C PHE A 38 -10.81 16.21 13.57
N VAL A 39 -10.82 16.16 14.90
CA VAL A 39 -9.70 16.56 15.76
C VAL A 39 -9.32 15.37 16.64
N TRP A 40 -8.08 14.92 16.55
CA TRP A 40 -7.57 13.81 17.36
C TRP A 40 -6.86 14.31 18.62
N ARG A 41 -7.18 13.73 19.78
CA ARG A 41 -6.50 14.02 21.06
C ARG A 41 -5.30 13.10 21.24
N ALA A 42 -4.13 13.71 21.44
CA ALA A 42 -2.86 13.03 21.67
C ALA A 42 -2.85 12.25 23.00
N GLY A 43 -3.43 11.05 23.01
CA GLY A 43 -3.49 10.16 24.17
C GLY A 43 -4.61 9.12 24.09
N GLU A 44 -5.70 9.45 23.40
CA GLU A 44 -6.84 8.55 23.23
C GLU A 44 -6.76 7.79 21.91
N LEU A 45 -7.12 6.51 21.92
CA LEU A 45 -7.40 5.77 20.69
C LEU A 45 -8.57 6.46 19.96
N ALA A 46 -8.39 6.78 18.67
CA ALA A 46 -9.47 7.34 17.87
C ALA A 46 -10.54 6.25 17.66
N HIS A 47 -11.65 6.34 18.41
CA HIS A 47 -12.78 5.41 18.29
C HIS A 47 -13.75 5.79 17.16
N GLY A 48 -13.63 7.01 16.63
CA GLY A 48 -14.34 7.46 15.43
C GLY A 48 -13.33 8.00 14.42
N GLY A 49 -13.30 7.45 13.21
CA GLY A 49 -12.53 8.10 12.14
C GLY A 49 -12.40 7.33 10.84
N LEU A 50 -12.25 6.00 10.87
CA LEU A 50 -12.05 5.21 9.65
C LEU A 50 -12.74 3.85 9.76
N PRO A 51 -13.35 3.33 8.68
CA PRO A 51 -13.79 1.94 8.62
C PRO A 51 -12.62 1.02 8.94
N ALA A 52 -12.84 0.01 9.77
CA ALA A 52 -11.83 -0.98 10.11
C ALA A 52 -12.34 -2.40 9.90
N VAL A 53 -11.43 -3.31 9.61
CA VAL A 53 -11.70 -4.75 9.50
C VAL A 53 -10.99 -5.45 10.64
N SER A 54 -11.71 -6.18 11.50
CA SER A 54 -11.12 -6.93 12.61
C SER A 54 -9.90 -7.75 12.14
N THR A 55 -8.84 -7.71 12.93
CA THR A 55 -7.62 -8.48 12.67
C THR A 55 -7.82 -9.98 12.92
N GLY A 56 -8.89 -10.36 13.64
CA GLY A 56 -9.09 -11.71 14.17
C GLY A 56 -8.33 -11.96 15.47
N PHE A 57 -7.62 -10.97 16.01
CA PHE A 57 -6.90 -11.03 17.27
C PHE A 57 -7.42 -9.94 18.20
N ALA A 58 -8.21 -10.30 19.22
CA ALA A 58 -8.83 -9.34 20.14
C ALA A 58 -7.80 -8.37 20.76
N ALA A 59 -6.65 -8.89 21.20
CA ALA A 59 -5.57 -8.09 21.77
C ALA A 59 -4.99 -7.05 20.79
N LEU A 60 -5.01 -7.31 19.48
CA LEU A 60 -4.59 -6.33 18.48
C LEU A 60 -5.73 -5.37 18.15
N ASP A 61 -6.96 -5.86 18.03
CA ASP A 61 -8.14 -5.03 17.76
C ASP A 61 -8.33 -3.94 18.84
N GLU A 62 -8.12 -4.27 20.12
CA GLU A 62 -8.15 -3.31 21.24
C GLU A 62 -7.11 -2.19 21.11
N GLU A 63 -5.99 -2.46 20.43
CA GLU A 63 -4.89 -1.52 20.28
C GLU A 63 -4.88 -0.81 18.92
N LEU A 64 -5.84 -1.11 18.04
CA LEU A 64 -5.97 -0.44 16.76
C LEU A 64 -7.17 0.52 16.77
N PRO A 65 -6.99 1.79 16.34
CA PRO A 65 -8.11 2.72 16.14
C PRO A 65 -9.21 2.10 15.28
N GLY A 66 -10.44 2.13 15.78
CA GLY A 66 -11.59 1.52 15.11
C GLY A 66 -11.75 0.01 15.29
N GLY A 67 -10.91 -0.66 16.10
CA GLY A 67 -11.11 -2.07 16.44
C GLY A 67 -10.61 -3.06 15.38
N GLY A 68 -9.59 -2.69 14.59
CA GLY A 68 -9.03 -3.58 13.56
C GLY A 68 -8.12 -2.86 12.58
N TRP A 69 -7.84 -3.52 11.45
CA TRP A 69 -7.08 -2.96 10.33
C TRP A 69 -7.81 -1.75 9.74
N PRO A 70 -7.23 -0.54 9.79
CA PRO A 70 -7.89 0.65 9.27
C PRO A 70 -7.87 0.68 7.73
N ALA A 71 -9.02 0.90 7.12
CA ALA A 71 -9.14 1.27 5.71
C ALA A 71 -8.85 2.77 5.54
N GLY A 72 -8.61 3.22 4.30
CA GLY A 72 -8.34 4.64 4.04
C GLY A 72 -6.93 5.09 4.44
N VAL A 73 -6.05 4.18 4.85
CA VAL A 73 -4.68 4.51 5.27
C VAL A 73 -3.68 3.46 4.83
N LEU A 74 -2.43 3.88 4.70
CA LEU A 74 -1.29 2.99 4.50
C LEU A 74 -0.87 2.38 5.84
N THR A 75 -0.85 1.05 5.89
CA THR A 75 -0.30 0.25 6.99
C THR A 75 1.05 -0.32 6.58
N GLU A 76 2.12 0.05 7.28
CA GLU A 76 3.44 -0.55 7.08
C GLU A 76 3.66 -1.74 8.00
N LEU A 77 4.07 -2.86 7.42
CA LEU A 77 4.50 -4.05 8.14
C LEU A 77 6.02 -4.17 7.99
N LEU A 78 6.70 -4.21 9.13
CA LEU A 78 8.16 -4.20 9.24
C LEU A 78 8.63 -5.53 9.86
N PRO A 79 8.56 -6.65 9.12
CA PRO A 79 9.03 -7.94 9.63
C PRO A 79 10.55 -7.98 9.72
N GLU A 80 11.06 -8.58 10.79
CA GLU A 80 12.50 -8.80 11.00
C GLU A 80 13.12 -9.61 9.84
N HIS A 81 12.45 -10.69 9.46
CA HIS A 81 12.74 -11.44 8.23
C HIS A 81 11.46 -12.11 7.71
N GLU A 82 11.54 -12.66 6.50
CA GLU A 82 10.42 -13.38 5.87
C GLU A 82 10.20 -14.72 6.57
N GLY A 83 8.94 -15.16 6.64
CA GLY A 83 8.58 -16.48 7.16
C GLY A 83 8.45 -16.56 8.69
N ILE A 84 8.38 -15.42 9.38
CA ILE A 84 8.05 -15.36 10.82
C ILE A 84 6.55 -15.54 11.10
N GLY A 85 5.74 -15.65 10.04
CA GLY A 85 4.28 -15.76 10.15
C GLY A 85 3.57 -14.41 10.02
N GLU A 86 4.24 -13.40 9.48
CA GLU A 86 3.74 -12.06 9.24
C GLU A 86 2.41 -12.03 8.46
N LEU A 87 2.24 -12.96 7.51
CA LEU A 87 1.01 -13.11 6.74
C LEU A 87 -0.15 -13.71 7.56
N ARG A 88 0.15 -14.49 8.62
CA ARG A 88 -0.86 -15.08 9.50
C ARG A 88 -1.57 -14.02 10.33
N ALA A 89 -0.92 -12.89 10.62
CA ALA A 89 -1.56 -11.73 11.25
C ALA A 89 -2.65 -11.10 10.37
N LEU A 90 -2.53 -11.23 9.05
CA LEU A 90 -3.51 -10.71 8.09
C LEU A 90 -4.60 -11.73 7.73
N GLY A 91 -4.30 -13.02 7.93
CA GLY A 91 -5.13 -14.15 7.50
C GLY A 91 -6.63 -13.99 7.74
N PRO A 92 -7.10 -13.73 8.98
CA PRO A 92 -8.53 -13.62 9.26
C PRO A 92 -9.23 -12.50 8.47
N ALA A 93 -8.58 -11.33 8.35
CA ALA A 93 -9.11 -10.21 7.59
C ALA A 93 -9.14 -10.50 6.08
N LEU A 94 -8.08 -11.10 5.54
CA LEU A 94 -8.01 -11.47 4.12
C LEU A 94 -9.03 -12.56 3.76
N ALA A 95 -9.18 -13.58 4.61
CA ALA A 95 -10.18 -14.63 4.46
C ALA A 95 -11.59 -14.03 4.41
N ARG A 96 -11.94 -13.17 5.38
CA ARG A 96 -13.23 -12.46 5.42
C ARG A 96 -13.49 -11.65 4.15
N LEU A 97 -12.51 -10.86 3.70
CA LEU A 97 -12.65 -10.03 2.50
C LEU A 97 -12.82 -10.89 1.24
N SER A 98 -12.03 -11.95 1.10
CA SER A 98 -12.13 -12.88 -0.04
C SER A 98 -13.48 -13.60 -0.07
N ALA A 99 -14.00 -14.04 1.07
CA ALA A 99 -15.32 -14.66 1.19
C ALA A 99 -16.48 -13.70 0.85
N GLN A 100 -16.25 -12.39 0.95
CA GLN A 100 -17.18 -11.35 0.48
C GLN A 100 -17.05 -11.07 -1.03
N GLY A 101 -16.27 -11.88 -1.76
CA GLY A 101 -16.03 -11.72 -3.19
C GLY A 101 -15.04 -10.59 -3.54
N ARG A 102 -14.35 -10.00 -2.55
CA ARG A 102 -13.40 -8.90 -2.78
C ARG A 102 -12.04 -9.44 -3.21
N TRP A 103 -11.44 -8.83 -4.22
CA TRP A 103 -10.09 -9.16 -4.66
C TRP A 103 -9.03 -8.84 -3.61
N ILE A 104 -8.08 -9.76 -3.43
CA ILE A 104 -6.87 -9.61 -2.62
C ILE A 104 -5.68 -9.54 -3.58
N ALA A 105 -5.13 -8.34 -3.78
CA ALA A 105 -4.00 -8.13 -4.68
C ALA A 105 -2.68 -8.32 -3.94
N TRP A 106 -1.83 -9.22 -4.46
CA TRP A 106 -0.47 -9.47 -4.00
C TRP A 106 0.51 -8.93 -5.03
N ILE A 107 1.16 -7.82 -4.72
CA ILE A 107 1.96 -7.06 -5.67
C ILE A 107 3.43 -7.22 -5.34
N ALA A 108 4.15 -7.81 -6.29
CA ALA A 108 5.56 -8.15 -6.19
C ALA A 108 5.94 -9.02 -4.97
N PRO A 109 5.14 -10.04 -4.56
CA PRO A 109 5.50 -10.84 -3.39
C PRO A 109 6.88 -11.49 -3.56
N PRO A 110 7.71 -11.54 -2.51
CA PRO A 110 9.11 -11.99 -2.61
C PRO A 110 9.22 -13.43 -3.09
N HIS A 111 8.21 -14.24 -2.75
CA HIS A 111 8.08 -15.63 -3.16
C HIS A 111 6.71 -15.91 -3.78
N LEU A 112 6.52 -17.10 -4.36
CA LEU A 112 5.20 -17.57 -4.77
C LEU A 112 4.41 -18.01 -3.52
N PRO A 113 3.26 -17.39 -3.22
CA PRO A 113 2.42 -17.82 -2.11
C PRO A 113 1.98 -19.29 -2.29
N TYR A 114 2.11 -20.08 -1.23
CA TYR A 114 1.72 -21.48 -1.27
C TYR A 114 0.19 -21.62 -1.15
N ALA A 115 -0.46 -21.90 -2.29
CA ALA A 115 -1.93 -21.91 -2.39
C ALA A 115 -2.64 -22.79 -1.34
N PRO A 116 -2.18 -24.03 -1.03
CA PRO A 116 -2.82 -24.84 0.00
C PRO A 116 -2.80 -24.20 1.39
N ALA A 117 -1.74 -23.46 1.76
CA ALA A 117 -1.71 -22.74 3.04
C ALA A 117 -2.66 -21.55 3.05
N LEU A 118 -2.83 -20.85 1.93
CA LEU A 118 -3.82 -19.78 1.81
C LEU A 118 -5.26 -20.32 1.96
N GLN A 119 -5.56 -21.43 1.29
CA GLN A 119 -6.86 -22.10 1.39
C GLN A 119 -7.13 -22.61 2.81
N ALA A 120 -6.13 -23.22 3.46
CA ALA A 120 -6.22 -23.65 4.85
C ALA A 120 -6.39 -22.47 5.83
N ALA A 121 -5.90 -21.29 5.47
CA ALA A 121 -6.14 -20.04 6.21
C ALA A 121 -7.52 -19.42 5.89
N GLY A 122 -8.34 -20.05 5.04
CA GLY A 122 -9.69 -19.62 4.70
C GLY A 122 -9.79 -18.60 3.57
N LEU A 123 -8.72 -18.36 2.81
CA LEU A 123 -8.77 -17.48 1.65
C LEU A 123 -9.41 -18.19 0.46
N ASP A 124 -10.35 -17.49 -0.20
CA ASP A 124 -10.85 -17.89 -1.51
C ASP A 124 -9.78 -17.60 -2.58
N LEU A 125 -9.20 -18.67 -3.15
CA LEU A 125 -8.13 -18.58 -4.13
C LEU A 125 -8.58 -17.93 -5.44
N GLU A 126 -9.87 -18.00 -5.79
CA GLU A 126 -10.40 -17.32 -6.98
C GLU A 126 -10.44 -15.80 -6.81
N ARG A 127 -10.25 -15.30 -5.58
CA ARG A 127 -10.17 -13.88 -5.25
C ARG A 127 -8.76 -13.43 -4.90
N VAL A 128 -7.75 -14.26 -5.12
CA VAL A 128 -6.34 -13.89 -4.95
C VAL A 128 -5.71 -13.59 -6.31
N MET A 129 -5.24 -12.36 -6.49
CA MET A 129 -4.53 -11.93 -7.69
C MET A 129 -3.07 -11.68 -7.37
N ILE A 130 -2.15 -12.32 -8.10
CA ILE A 130 -0.71 -12.09 -7.96
C ILE A 130 -0.19 -11.27 -9.13
N VAL A 131 0.34 -10.08 -8.84
CA VAL A 131 0.96 -9.20 -9.81
C VAL A 131 2.47 -9.29 -9.66
N ARG A 132 3.15 -9.80 -10.69
CA ARG A 132 4.62 -9.81 -10.78
C ARG A 132 5.08 -8.52 -11.44
N THR A 133 6.09 -7.87 -10.87
CA THR A 133 6.66 -6.64 -11.41
C THR A 133 8.16 -6.80 -11.63
N ARG A 134 8.72 -5.99 -12.52
CA ARG A 134 10.14 -6.08 -12.91
C ARG A 134 11.06 -5.36 -11.94
N ASN A 135 10.55 -4.31 -11.30
CA ASN A 135 11.32 -3.45 -10.41
C ASN A 135 10.40 -2.79 -9.36
N ALA A 136 11.02 -2.06 -8.44
CA ALA A 136 10.33 -1.38 -7.35
C ALA A 136 9.39 -0.26 -7.82
N THR A 137 9.76 0.47 -8.87
CA THR A 137 8.92 1.53 -9.44
C THR A 137 7.62 0.96 -10.01
N ASP A 138 7.71 -0.14 -10.77
CA ASP A 138 6.56 -0.87 -11.32
C ASP A 138 5.68 -1.43 -10.18
N ALA A 139 6.29 -1.92 -9.09
CA ALA A 139 5.56 -2.40 -7.91
C ALA A 139 4.77 -1.27 -7.24
N LEU A 140 5.41 -0.12 -6.98
CA LEU A 140 4.76 1.05 -6.37
C LEU A 140 3.63 1.57 -7.25
N TRP A 141 3.85 1.64 -8.56
CA TRP A 141 2.81 2.02 -9.51
C TRP A 141 1.63 1.04 -9.49
N ALA A 142 1.90 -0.27 -9.51
CA ALA A 142 0.84 -1.27 -9.45
C ALA A 142 0.04 -1.21 -8.13
N ILE A 143 0.70 -0.95 -6.99
CA ILE A 143 0.03 -0.74 -5.70
C ILE A 143 -0.91 0.47 -5.79
N GLU A 144 -0.43 1.58 -6.33
CA GLU A 144 -1.24 2.78 -6.51
C GLU A 144 -2.45 2.52 -7.41
N GLN A 145 -2.27 1.84 -8.54
CA GLN A 145 -3.38 1.51 -9.45
C GLN A 145 -4.40 0.57 -8.81
N ALA A 146 -3.94 -0.44 -8.05
CA ALA A 146 -4.83 -1.35 -7.34
C ALA A 146 -5.70 -0.60 -6.32
N LEU A 147 -5.13 0.37 -5.59
CA LEU A 147 -5.86 1.21 -4.65
C LEU A 147 -6.85 2.15 -5.37
N GLN A 148 -6.41 2.84 -6.42
CA GLN A 148 -7.23 3.79 -7.19
C GLN A 148 -8.40 3.12 -7.92
N SER A 149 -8.24 1.86 -8.34
CA SER A 149 -9.30 1.11 -9.01
C SER A 149 -10.52 0.82 -8.14
N ASN A 150 -10.36 0.85 -6.81
CA ASN A 150 -11.38 0.46 -5.82
C ASN A 150 -11.97 -0.95 -5.99
N ALA A 151 -11.35 -1.79 -6.82
CA ALA A 151 -11.80 -3.17 -7.09
C ALA A 151 -11.34 -4.17 -6.01
N CYS A 152 -10.31 -3.82 -5.24
CA CYS A 152 -9.73 -4.69 -4.22
C CYS A 152 -10.40 -4.50 -2.85
N GLY A 153 -10.42 -5.55 -2.03
CA GLY A 153 -10.67 -5.46 -0.59
C GLY A 153 -9.38 -5.30 0.21
N ALA A 154 -8.27 -5.84 -0.30
CA ALA A 154 -6.94 -5.63 0.27
C ALA A 154 -5.87 -5.60 -0.82
N VAL A 155 -4.82 -4.81 -0.57
CA VAL A 155 -3.64 -4.68 -1.42
C VAL A 155 -2.41 -4.91 -0.55
N LEU A 156 -1.63 -5.94 -0.85
CA LEU A 156 -0.38 -6.27 -0.19
C LEU A 156 0.78 -6.00 -1.16
N GLY A 157 1.72 -5.15 -0.77
CA GLY A 157 2.82 -4.73 -1.63
C GLY A 157 4.20 -4.98 -1.04
N TRP A 158 5.12 -5.49 -1.87
CA TRP A 158 6.53 -5.67 -1.54
C TRP A 158 7.42 -4.95 -2.57
N PRO A 159 7.60 -3.61 -2.49
CA PRO A 159 8.35 -2.86 -3.49
C PRO A 159 9.80 -3.33 -3.68
N GLY A 160 10.42 -3.88 -2.63
CA GLY A 160 11.78 -4.41 -2.71
C GLY A 160 11.89 -5.82 -3.31
N GLY A 161 10.76 -6.47 -3.65
CA GLY A 161 10.72 -7.87 -4.04
C GLY A 161 11.47 -8.77 -3.05
N ALA A 162 12.14 -9.81 -3.56
CA ALA A 162 12.98 -10.71 -2.77
C ALA A 162 14.24 -10.05 -2.19
N SER A 163 14.75 -8.98 -2.82
CA SER A 163 15.95 -8.28 -2.36
C SER A 163 15.69 -7.43 -1.11
N ARG A 164 14.48 -6.90 -0.96
CA ARG A 164 14.08 -5.93 0.09
C ARG A 164 14.99 -4.69 0.22
N THR A 165 15.93 -4.48 -0.72
CA THR A 165 16.89 -3.37 -0.71
C THR A 165 16.34 -2.07 -1.29
N ALA A 166 15.36 -2.15 -2.20
CA ALA A 166 14.74 -0.97 -2.78
C ALA A 166 13.70 -0.38 -1.82
N ALA A 167 14.12 0.60 -1.02
CA ALA A 167 13.25 1.33 -0.11
C ALA A 167 12.56 2.49 -0.84
N PRO A 168 11.21 2.58 -0.82
CA PRO A 168 10.51 3.74 -1.37
C PRO A 168 10.86 5.01 -0.59
N GLY A 169 11.07 6.11 -1.31
CA GLY A 169 11.28 7.42 -0.72
C GLY A 169 10.00 8.02 -0.14
N PHE A 170 10.13 9.09 0.66
CA PHE A 170 8.99 9.74 1.32
C PHE A 170 7.88 10.19 0.35
N ALA A 171 8.25 10.78 -0.80
CA ALA A 171 7.29 11.22 -1.81
C ALA A 171 6.46 10.07 -2.39
N GLN A 172 7.10 8.92 -2.66
CA GLN A 172 6.40 7.71 -3.14
C GLN A 172 5.45 7.16 -2.06
N LEU A 173 5.90 7.10 -0.81
CA LEU A 173 5.04 6.69 0.31
C LEU A 173 3.86 7.65 0.51
N ARG A 174 4.06 8.96 0.32
CA ARG A 174 2.99 9.96 0.45
C ARG A 174 1.95 9.77 -0.64
N ARG A 175 2.39 9.48 -1.86
CA ARG A 175 1.50 9.14 -2.99
C ARG A 175 0.67 7.90 -2.70
N LEU A 176 1.28 6.83 -2.16
CA LEU A 176 0.55 5.64 -1.74
C LEU A 176 -0.45 5.92 -0.60
N GLN A 177 -0.07 6.74 0.37
CA GLN A 177 -0.99 7.16 1.46
C GLN A 177 -2.21 7.92 0.91
N ILE A 178 -2.02 8.83 -0.05
CA ILE A 178 -3.13 9.55 -0.72
C ILE A 178 -4.01 8.57 -1.50
N ALA A 179 -3.41 7.62 -2.22
CA ALA A 179 -4.17 6.59 -2.93
C ALA A 179 -4.97 5.69 -1.96
N ALA A 180 -4.40 5.37 -0.80
CA ALA A 180 -5.09 4.62 0.24
C ALA A 180 -6.26 5.41 0.84
N GLU A 181 -6.13 6.72 1.06
CA GLU A 181 -7.20 7.60 1.55
C GLU A 181 -8.45 7.59 0.65
N GLY A 182 -8.27 7.46 -0.67
CA GLY A 182 -9.36 7.36 -1.64
C GLY A 182 -9.93 5.94 -1.82
N SER A 183 -9.41 4.94 -1.10
CA SER A 183 -9.75 3.53 -1.30
C SER A 183 -10.39 2.88 -0.08
N PRO A 184 -11.44 2.05 -0.26
CA PRO A 184 -12.00 1.25 0.82
C PRO A 184 -11.13 0.01 1.14
N ALA A 185 -10.08 -0.25 0.35
CA ALA A 185 -9.21 -1.39 0.54
C ALA A 185 -8.28 -1.24 1.75
N LEU A 186 -7.94 -2.36 2.39
CA LEU A 186 -6.81 -2.41 3.32
C LEU A 186 -5.50 -2.32 2.54
N ALA A 187 -4.66 -1.33 2.84
CA ALA A 187 -3.39 -1.12 2.16
C ALA A 187 -2.21 -1.54 3.06
N PHE A 188 -1.58 -2.67 2.73
CA PHE A 188 -0.43 -3.21 3.46
C PHE A 188 0.85 -3.07 2.62
N LEU A 189 1.86 -2.43 3.20
CA LEU A 189 3.17 -2.27 2.58
C LEU A 189 4.24 -2.96 3.44
N PHE A 190 4.87 -3.99 2.89
CA PHE A 190 5.95 -4.70 3.54
C PHE A 190 7.28 -3.99 3.27
N ARG A 191 7.99 -3.62 4.34
CA ARG A 191 9.26 -2.91 4.28
C ARG A 191 10.28 -3.55 5.24
N PRO A 192 11.59 -3.40 5.00
CA PRO A 192 12.62 -3.93 5.90
C PRO A 192 12.52 -3.28 7.30
N PRO A 193 12.97 -3.97 8.37
CA PRO A 193 12.81 -3.50 9.75
C PRO A 193 13.52 -2.17 10.01
N GLN A 194 14.63 -1.90 9.30
CA GLN A 194 15.35 -0.62 9.36
C GLN A 194 14.48 0.58 8.99
N ALA A 195 13.41 0.38 8.20
CA ALA A 195 12.48 1.44 7.86
C ALA A 195 11.79 2.05 9.08
N ALA A 196 11.74 1.36 10.23
CA ALA A 196 11.17 1.89 11.48
C ALA A 196 11.80 3.23 11.90
N HIS A 197 13.09 3.45 11.57
CA HIS A 197 13.84 4.66 11.89
C HIS A 197 13.74 5.76 10.83
N THR A 198 13.06 5.48 9.71
CA THR A 198 12.84 6.44 8.63
C THR A 198 11.47 7.09 8.74
N ALA A 199 11.37 8.36 8.33
CA ALA A 199 10.11 9.08 8.26
C ALA A 199 9.15 8.39 7.29
N SER A 200 7.89 8.22 7.71
CA SER A 200 6.83 7.63 6.87
C SER A 200 5.50 8.34 7.09
N PRO A 201 4.76 8.65 6.00
CA PRO A 201 3.41 9.19 6.08
C PRO A 201 2.36 8.16 6.52
N ALA A 202 2.70 6.86 6.57
CA ALA A 202 1.80 5.78 6.98
C ALA A 202 1.16 6.04 8.35
N ALA A 203 -0.14 5.82 8.49
CA ALA A 203 -0.87 6.08 9.73
C ALA A 203 -0.65 4.97 10.77
N LEU A 204 -0.39 3.74 10.31
CA LEU A 204 -0.12 2.56 11.12
C LEU A 204 1.21 1.93 10.69
N ARG A 205 2.09 1.65 11.64
CA ARG A 205 3.37 0.98 11.40
C ARG A 205 3.59 -0.07 12.48
N LEU A 206 3.84 -1.31 12.07
CA LEU A 206 4.00 -2.45 12.97
C LEU A 206 5.36 -3.10 12.73
N HIS A 207 6.14 -3.30 13.79
CA HIS A 207 7.31 -4.15 13.77
C HIS A 207 6.91 -5.57 14.14
N LEU A 208 7.31 -6.54 13.33
CA LEU A 208 6.95 -7.95 13.51
C LEU A 208 8.22 -8.77 13.75
N GLN A 209 8.21 -9.61 14.76
CA GLN A 209 9.32 -10.49 15.12
C GLN A 209 8.78 -11.83 15.62
N SER A 210 9.59 -12.89 15.57
CA SER A 210 9.25 -14.19 16.14
C SER A 210 9.83 -14.29 17.55
N VAL A 211 8.98 -14.56 18.55
CA VAL A 211 9.40 -14.78 19.95
C VAL A 211 8.85 -16.14 20.37
N GLN A 212 9.74 -17.11 20.61
CA GLN A 212 9.36 -18.47 21.03
C GLN A 212 8.35 -19.16 20.08
N GLY A 213 8.40 -18.85 18.78
CA GLY A 213 7.49 -19.41 17.78
C GLY A 213 6.14 -18.68 17.66
N GLU A 214 5.92 -17.64 18.46
CA GLU A 214 4.77 -16.74 18.38
C GLU A 214 5.13 -15.45 17.63
N LEU A 215 4.14 -14.84 16.97
CA LEU A 215 4.35 -13.59 16.26
C LEU A 215 4.20 -12.42 17.23
N ALA A 216 5.30 -11.80 17.62
CA ALA A 216 5.30 -10.59 18.42
C ALA A 216 5.11 -9.35 17.53
N VAL A 217 4.10 -8.55 17.85
CA VAL A 217 3.73 -7.30 17.16
C VAL A 217 3.99 -6.11 18.06
N ARG A 218 4.87 -5.21 17.62
CA ARG A 218 5.14 -3.94 18.30
C ARG A 218 4.62 -2.79 17.44
N ILE A 219 3.72 -1.99 18.00
CA ILE A 219 3.18 -0.81 17.33
C ILE A 219 4.23 0.30 17.36
N VAL A 220 4.82 0.61 16.20
CA VAL A 220 5.82 1.68 16.03
C VAL A 220 5.13 3.03 15.89
N LYS A 221 4.00 3.06 15.19
CA LYS A 221 3.19 4.26 14.97
C LYS A 221 1.74 3.83 14.83
N ARG A 222 0.85 4.55 15.50
CA ARG A 222 -0.60 4.51 15.29
C ARG A 222 -1.16 5.90 15.56
N ARG A 223 -2.40 6.15 15.14
CA ARG A 223 -3.19 7.24 15.74
C ARG A 223 -3.56 6.79 17.16
N GLY A 224 -3.16 7.52 18.20
CA GLY A 224 -3.32 7.05 19.59
C GLY A 224 -2.10 7.35 20.45
N GLY A 225 -2.24 7.20 21.76
CA GLY A 225 -1.09 7.20 22.67
C GLY A 225 -0.10 6.06 22.32
N PRO A 226 1.18 6.20 22.69
CA PRO A 226 2.18 5.17 22.44
C PRO A 226 1.82 3.88 23.19
N LEU A 227 2.09 2.73 22.57
CA LEU A 227 2.02 1.44 23.26
C LEU A 227 3.42 1.04 23.71
N ALA A 228 3.60 0.83 25.02
CA ALA A 228 4.91 0.57 25.60
C ALA A 228 5.39 -0.89 25.42
N ARG A 229 4.47 -1.85 25.28
CA ARG A 229 4.78 -3.29 25.26
C ARG A 229 4.35 -3.96 23.94
N PRO A 230 5.13 -4.91 23.41
CA PRO A 230 4.71 -5.71 22.27
C PRO A 230 3.54 -6.62 22.64
N LEU A 231 2.65 -6.87 21.68
CA LEU A 231 1.58 -7.84 21.75
C LEU A 231 2.08 -9.18 21.20
N LEU A 232 1.80 -10.28 21.89
CA LEU A 232 2.08 -11.61 21.37
C LEU A 232 0.83 -12.15 20.67
N LEU A 233 0.93 -12.38 19.37
CA LEU A 233 -0.12 -13.00 18.58
C LEU A 233 0.13 -14.50 18.45
N ARG A 234 -0.90 -15.26 18.78
CA ARG A 234 -0.97 -16.71 18.56
C ARG A 234 -1.88 -16.99 17.39
N PRO A 235 -1.39 -16.88 16.14
CA PRO A 235 -2.18 -17.28 14.99
C PRO A 235 -2.60 -18.75 15.11
N ALA A 236 -3.84 -19.05 14.75
CA ALA A 236 -4.34 -20.41 14.70
C ALA A 236 -3.40 -21.30 13.85
N PRO A 237 -3.14 -22.55 14.27
CA PRO A 237 -2.32 -23.46 13.47
C PRO A 237 -2.97 -23.64 12.10
N VAL A 238 -2.17 -23.54 11.03
CA VAL A 238 -2.64 -23.88 9.69
C VAL A 238 -2.77 -25.40 9.66
N VAL A 239 -3.98 -25.91 9.84
CA VAL A 239 -4.24 -27.34 9.71
C VAL A 239 -4.18 -27.66 8.22
N PRO A 240 -3.28 -28.54 7.77
CA PRO A 240 -3.28 -28.96 6.37
C PRO A 240 -4.64 -29.58 6.07
N VAL A 241 -5.38 -28.97 5.15
CA VAL A 241 -6.61 -29.56 4.60
C VAL A 241 -6.21 -30.92 4.04
N ALA A 242 -6.82 -31.98 4.59
CA ALA A 242 -6.64 -33.34 4.09
C ALA A 242 -6.90 -33.33 2.59
N ARG A 243 -5.89 -33.73 1.83
CA ARG A 243 -5.89 -33.71 0.37
C ARG A 243 -7.03 -34.57 -0.18
N SER A 244 -8.11 -33.93 -0.60
CA SER A 244 -8.88 -34.44 -1.74
C SER A 244 -8.11 -34.03 -2.99
N ILE A 245 -7.05 -34.77 -3.33
CA ILE A 245 -6.50 -34.68 -4.69
C ILE A 245 -7.58 -35.30 -5.59
N PRO A 246 -8.29 -34.55 -6.46
CA PRO A 246 -8.92 -35.21 -7.59
C PRO A 246 -7.77 -35.89 -8.34
N GLN A 247 -7.79 -37.23 -8.39
CA GLN A 247 -6.87 -38.00 -9.22
C GLN A 247 -6.90 -37.34 -10.59
N PHE A 248 -5.83 -36.64 -10.93
CA PHE A 248 -5.65 -36.16 -12.29
C PHE A 248 -5.72 -37.42 -13.14
N LEU A 249 -6.75 -37.52 -14.00
CA LEU A 249 -6.90 -38.63 -14.91
C LEU A 249 -5.55 -38.76 -15.62
N ALA A 250 -4.88 -39.88 -15.39
CA ALA A 250 -3.59 -40.14 -16.03
C ALA A 250 -3.77 -39.91 -17.54
N PRO A 251 -2.84 -39.21 -18.22
CA PRO A 251 -2.92 -39.08 -19.67
C PRO A 251 -2.98 -40.49 -20.25
N ALA A 252 -4.03 -40.77 -21.02
CA ALA A 252 -4.20 -42.05 -21.68
C ALA A 252 -2.93 -42.36 -22.47
N ALA A 253 -2.35 -43.53 -22.23
CA ALA A 253 -1.17 -44.00 -22.92
C ALA A 253 -1.38 -43.90 -24.44
N PRO A 254 -0.40 -43.41 -25.22
CA PRO A 254 -0.52 -43.43 -26.67
C PRO A 254 -0.49 -44.89 -27.13
N ALA A 255 -1.61 -45.38 -27.63
CA ALA A 255 -1.67 -46.63 -28.38
C ALA A 255 -0.71 -46.51 -29.58
N GLY A 256 0.31 -47.36 -29.61
CA GLY A 256 1.30 -47.32 -30.66
C GLY A 256 0.72 -47.64 -32.03
N ARG A 257 1.40 -47.14 -33.08
CA ARG A 257 1.77 -47.94 -34.25
C ARG A 257 2.85 -47.19 -35.05
N LEU A 258 3.91 -47.94 -35.34
CA LEU A 258 4.95 -47.60 -36.31
C LEU A 258 4.32 -47.31 -37.68
N GLY A 259 4.75 -46.24 -38.33
CA GLY A 259 4.45 -45.93 -39.72
C GLY A 259 5.54 -45.02 -40.30
N ALA A 260 6.49 -45.65 -41.00
CA ALA A 260 7.50 -45.16 -41.93
C ALA A 260 7.70 -43.63 -42.12
N ARG A 261 8.95 -43.17 -41.94
CA ARG A 261 9.48 -41.91 -42.48
C ARG A 261 9.46 -41.95 -44.02
N PRO A 262 8.91 -40.93 -44.72
CA PRO A 262 9.37 -40.60 -46.06
C PRO A 262 10.61 -39.69 -46.00
N ALA A 263 11.50 -39.88 -46.97
CA ALA A 263 12.77 -39.16 -47.16
C ALA A 263 12.58 -37.67 -47.51
N PRO A 264 13.58 -36.80 -47.27
CA PRO A 264 13.51 -35.40 -47.65
C PRO A 264 13.79 -35.21 -49.16
N LEU A 265 12.93 -34.43 -49.83
CA LEU A 265 13.15 -33.92 -51.19
C LEU A 265 13.78 -32.51 -51.16
N PRO A 266 14.53 -32.12 -52.21
CA PRO A 266 15.57 -31.10 -52.12
C PRO A 266 15.06 -29.66 -52.23
N LEU A 267 15.84 -28.77 -51.62
CA LEU A 267 15.67 -27.31 -51.59
C LEU A 267 15.92 -26.71 -52.99
N ALA A 268 14.91 -26.08 -53.58
CA ALA A 268 15.09 -25.21 -54.74
C ALA A 268 15.10 -23.74 -54.28
N ALA A 269 16.19 -23.05 -54.61
CA ALA A 269 16.35 -21.61 -54.45
C ALA A 269 15.34 -20.83 -55.32
N ASN A 270 14.90 -19.66 -54.87
CA ASN A 270 15.19 -18.41 -55.59
C ASN A 270 14.63 -17.13 -54.94
N HIS A 271 15.46 -16.08 -55.08
CA HIS A 271 15.23 -14.63 -55.08
C HIS A 271 14.72 -13.96 -53.79
N ALA A 272 15.56 -13.24 -53.04
CA ALA A 272 16.18 -11.94 -53.32
C ALA A 272 15.16 -10.78 -53.39
N VAL A 273 15.07 -10.01 -52.30
CA VAL A 273 14.73 -8.58 -52.35
C VAL A 273 15.74 -7.86 -51.48
N ASP A 274 16.61 -7.15 -52.19
CA ASP A 274 17.65 -6.24 -51.70
C ASP A 274 17.01 -4.94 -51.21
N ARG A 275 17.56 -4.33 -50.14
CA ARG A 275 17.34 -2.91 -49.86
C ARG A 275 18.54 -2.33 -49.10
N PRO A 276 19.11 -1.19 -49.56
CA PRO A 276 20.47 -0.81 -49.23
C PRO A 276 20.56 0.01 -47.94
N ALA A 277 21.74 -0.09 -47.32
CA ALA A 277 22.24 0.83 -46.30
C ALA A 277 22.73 2.13 -46.94
N LEU A 278 22.43 3.27 -46.31
CA LEU A 278 23.16 4.52 -46.52
C LEU A 278 23.56 5.10 -45.16
N SER A 279 24.87 5.15 -44.97
CA SER A 279 25.62 6.06 -44.10
C SER A 279 25.47 7.50 -44.62
N ASP A 280 25.37 8.52 -43.75
CA ASP A 280 26.47 9.48 -43.54
C ASP A 280 26.20 10.56 -42.45
N ALA A 281 27.30 10.90 -41.77
CA ALA A 281 27.70 12.16 -41.13
C ALA A 281 26.72 12.99 -40.26
N ALA A 282 27.11 13.22 -38.99
CA ALA A 282 28.00 14.35 -38.66
C ALA A 282 28.06 14.57 -37.12
N ALA A 283 29.17 14.17 -36.51
CA ALA A 283 29.62 14.72 -35.24
C ALA A 283 30.19 16.12 -35.49
N ARG A 284 29.78 17.12 -34.71
CA ARG A 284 30.60 18.33 -34.50
C ARG A 284 30.14 19.17 -33.29
N PHE A 285 31.13 19.50 -32.46
CA PHE A 285 31.27 20.63 -31.53
C PHE A 285 30.72 20.58 -30.09
N LEU A 286 31.64 20.22 -29.18
CA LEU A 286 31.85 20.85 -27.87
C LEU A 286 32.43 22.27 -28.04
N PRO A 287 32.12 23.22 -27.14
CA PRO A 287 33.03 24.30 -26.83
C PRO A 287 33.55 24.21 -25.39
N SER A 288 34.87 24.10 -25.25
CA SER A 288 35.60 24.37 -24.01
C SER A 288 35.73 25.88 -23.81
N ARG A 289 35.36 26.38 -22.62
CA ARG A 289 35.74 27.70 -22.11
C ARG A 289 36.30 27.56 -20.69
N LEU A 290 37.44 28.23 -20.48
CA LEU A 290 38.04 28.83 -19.26
C LEU A 290 39.57 28.55 -19.28
N ALA A 291 40.40 29.52 -19.70
CA ALA A 291 40.93 30.68 -18.95
C ALA A 291 42.06 30.26 -17.99
N HIS A 292 43.33 30.53 -18.34
CA HIS A 292 44.13 31.72 -17.95
C HIS A 292 44.45 31.78 -16.45
N GLY A 293 45.75 31.76 -16.14
CA GLY A 293 46.31 32.00 -14.81
C GLY A 293 47.40 31.01 -14.46
#